data_AF-A0A2K1Q4T3-F1
#
_entry.id   AF-A0A2K1Q4T3-F1
#
_cell.length_a   1.000
_cell.length_b   1.000
_cell.length_c   1.000
_cell.angle_alpha   90.00
_cell.angle_beta   90.00
_cell.angle_gamma   90.00
#
_symmetry.space_group_name_H-M   'P 1'
#
loop_
_entity.id
_entity.type
_entity.pdbx_description
1 polymer ?
#
loop_
_entity_poly.entity_id
_entity_poly.type
_entity_poly.pdbx_seq_one_letter_code
_entity_poly.pdbx_strand_id
1 'polypeptide(L)'
;MDTRRKLTYYVHPEDFKGDKLLCDKLSSLEKSEKSRLLRAATIAGFALFRQDERIPHLLTALLDENTTMAEIMQVISSVKPDALGTGSVERHELMQTLLESILLHVKNLKNEGLVKDAAPPYEPEYDAESEETRRNALNMFHQPNFKS
;
A
#
# COMPACT_ATOMS: atom_id res chain seq x y z
N MET A 1 21.17 -0.02 7.98
CA MET A 1 20.80 0.80 6.81
C MET A 1 19.40 0.43 6.38
N ASP A 2 18.52 1.42 6.18
CA ASP A 2 17.18 1.19 5.63
C ASP A 2 17.29 0.87 4.12
N THR A 3 16.84 -0.32 3.72
CA THR A 3 16.90 -0.82 2.34
C THR A 3 15.62 -0.56 1.55
N ARG A 4 14.61 0.05 2.18
CA ARG A 4 13.29 0.28 1.56
C ARG A 4 13.40 1.27 0.41
N ARG A 5 12.55 1.07 -0.60
CA ARG A 5 12.42 1.95 -1.77
C ARG A 5 11.06 2.64 -1.75
N LYS A 6 11.04 3.95 -2.03
CA LYS A 6 9.81 4.73 -2.20
C LYS A 6 9.41 4.71 -3.67
N LEU A 7 8.18 4.30 -3.95
CA LEU A 7 7.56 4.40 -5.27
C LEU A 7 6.60 5.61 -5.25
N THR A 8 6.61 6.42 -6.31
CA THR A 8 5.72 7.58 -6.46
C THR A 8 5.16 7.58 -7.87
N TYR A 9 3.85 7.74 -7.99
CA TYR A 9 3.13 7.89 -9.25
C TYR A 9 1.96 8.85 -9.04
N TYR A 10 1.49 9.43 -10.14
CA TYR A 10 0.31 10.29 -10.14
C TYR A 10 -0.91 9.47 -10.54
N VAL A 11 -2.05 9.83 -9.98
CA VAL A 11 -3.37 9.31 -10.33
C VAL A 11 -4.23 10.48 -10.78
N HIS A 12 -5.13 10.25 -11.73
CA HIS A 12 -5.93 11.25 -12.40
C HIS A 12 -7.42 10.93 -12.23
N PRO A 13 -8.01 11.18 -11.04
CA PRO A 13 -9.38 10.78 -10.71
C PRO A 13 -10.46 11.47 -11.55
N GLU A 14 -10.15 12.60 -12.17
CA GLU A 14 -11.06 13.30 -13.09
C GLU A 14 -11.09 12.67 -14.49
N ASP A 15 -10.00 11.98 -14.87
CA ASP A 15 -9.82 11.41 -16.21
C ASP A 15 -10.14 9.91 -16.24
N PHE A 16 -9.86 9.18 -15.14
CA PHE A 16 -10.04 7.72 -15.06
C PHE A 16 -10.90 7.31 -13.88
N LYS A 17 -11.97 6.54 -14.15
CA LYS A 17 -12.89 6.03 -13.12
C LYS A 17 -12.19 5.13 -12.10
N GLY A 18 -11.28 4.26 -12.54
CA GLY A 18 -10.49 3.40 -11.65
C GLY A 18 -9.64 4.19 -10.67
N ASP A 19 -9.04 5.30 -11.11
CA ASP A 19 -8.25 6.19 -10.26
C ASP A 19 -9.14 6.88 -9.22
N LYS A 20 -10.34 7.32 -9.62
CA LYS A 20 -11.33 7.88 -8.70
C LYS A 20 -11.71 6.89 -7.60
N LEU A 21 -12.04 5.65 -7.98
CA LEU A 21 -12.38 4.59 -7.01
C LEU A 21 -11.24 4.30 -6.05
N LEU A 22 -9.99 4.28 -6.56
CA LEU A 22 -8.81 4.12 -5.73
C LEU A 22 -8.67 5.30 -4.75
N CYS A 23 -8.82 6.54 -5.22
CA CYS A 23 -8.76 7.75 -4.38
C CYS A 23 -9.84 7.74 -3.29
N ASP A 24 -11.08 7.40 -3.63
CA ASP A 24 -12.20 7.31 -2.69
C ASP A 24 -11.93 6.24 -1.62
N LYS A 25 -11.45 5.06 -2.04
CA LYS A 25 -11.10 3.98 -1.12
C LYS A 25 -9.93 4.35 -0.21
N LEU A 26 -8.91 5.02 -0.73
CA LEU A 26 -7.77 5.47 0.08
C LEU A 26 -8.17 6.57 1.05
N SER A 27 -9.13 7.42 0.69
CA SER A 27 -9.62 8.49 1.56
C SER A 27 -10.35 7.93 2.79
N SER A 28 -10.98 6.75 2.66
CA SER A 28 -11.71 6.09 3.76
C SER A 28 -10.83 5.30 4.74
N LEU A 29 -9.52 5.21 4.53
CA LEU A 29 -8.61 4.33 5.29
C LEU A 29 -7.66 5.09 6.21
N GLU A 30 -7.16 4.43 7.24
CA GLU A 30 -6.08 4.95 8.08
C GLU A 30 -4.72 4.92 7.36
N LYS A 31 -3.78 5.77 7.79
CA LYS A 31 -2.47 5.96 7.10
C LYS A 31 -1.69 4.64 6.92
N SER A 32 -1.67 3.78 7.93
CA SER A 32 -0.97 2.49 7.89
C SER A 32 -1.63 1.49 6.93
N GLU A 33 -2.96 1.52 6.82
CA GLU A 33 -3.74 0.65 5.96
C GLU A 33 -3.63 1.04 4.48
N LYS A 34 -3.56 2.36 4.18
CA LYS A 34 -3.32 2.86 2.81
C LYS A 34 -2.04 2.28 2.22
N SER A 35 -0.94 2.37 2.97
CA SER A 35 0.36 1.85 2.51
C SER A 35 0.33 0.33 2.30
N ARG A 36 -0.33 -0.40 3.19
CA ARG A 36 -0.49 -1.86 3.09
C ARG A 36 -1.32 -2.25 1.86
N LEU A 37 -2.44 -1.57 1.62
CA LEU A 37 -3.30 -1.79 0.46
C LEU A 37 -2.55 -1.49 -0.84
N LEU A 38 -1.93 -0.31 -0.96
CA LEU A 38 -1.20 0.08 -2.17
C LEU A 38 -0.06 -0.89 -2.50
N ARG A 39 0.69 -1.33 -1.48
CA ARG A 39 1.72 -2.35 -1.68
C ARG A 39 1.12 -3.66 -2.19
N ALA A 40 0.04 -4.14 -1.57
CA ALA A 40 -0.61 -5.39 -2.00
C ALA A 40 -1.15 -5.29 -3.43
N ALA A 41 -1.85 -4.20 -3.77
CA ALA A 41 -2.37 -3.94 -5.10
C ALA A 41 -1.26 -3.85 -6.16
N THR A 42 -0.15 -3.17 -5.83
CA THR A 42 1.01 -3.03 -6.74
C THR A 42 1.65 -4.39 -7.04
N ILE A 43 1.87 -5.21 -6.01
CA ILE A 43 2.48 -6.54 -6.18
C ILE A 43 1.52 -7.50 -6.89
N ALA A 44 0.22 -7.43 -6.62
CA ALA A 44 -0.78 -8.22 -7.33
C ALA A 44 -0.84 -7.85 -8.82
N GLY A 45 -0.85 -6.56 -9.16
CA GLY A 45 -0.76 -6.08 -10.53
C GLY A 45 0.53 -6.55 -11.22
N PHE A 46 1.67 -6.52 -10.53
CA PHE A 46 2.93 -7.03 -11.08
C PHE A 46 2.93 -8.56 -11.26
N ALA A 47 2.26 -9.31 -10.38
CA ALA A 47 2.10 -10.75 -10.55
C ALA A 47 1.27 -11.08 -11.81
N LEU A 48 0.24 -10.27 -12.12
CA LEU A 48 -0.52 -10.37 -13.37
C LEU A 48 0.34 -9.97 -14.58
N PHE A 49 1.12 -8.88 -14.47
CA PHE A 49 2.08 -8.47 -15.51
C PHE A 49 3.05 -9.60 -15.88
N ARG A 50 3.52 -10.36 -14.89
CA ARG A 50 4.39 -11.53 -15.10
C ARG A 50 3.73 -12.65 -15.90
N GLN A 51 2.40 -12.72 -15.93
CA GLN A 51 1.64 -13.72 -16.70
C GLN A 51 1.38 -13.26 -18.14
N ASP A 52 1.05 -11.99 -18.33
CA ASP A 52 0.98 -11.27 -19.61
C ASP A 52 1.00 -9.76 -19.30
N GLU A 53 1.85 -9.01 -20.01
CA GLU A 53 2.08 -7.58 -19.76
C GLU A 53 0.84 -6.71 -19.98
N ARG A 54 -0.10 -7.16 -20.82
CA ARG A 54 -1.31 -6.39 -21.18
C ARG A 54 -2.38 -6.45 -20.11
N ILE A 55 -2.40 -7.50 -19.29
CA ILE A 55 -3.48 -7.76 -18.31
C ILE A 55 -3.66 -6.57 -17.35
N PRO A 56 -2.63 -6.06 -16.65
CA PRO A 56 -2.82 -4.95 -15.72
C PRO A 56 -3.40 -3.70 -16.40
N HIS A 57 -2.93 -3.38 -17.60
CA HIS A 57 -3.43 -2.21 -18.35
C HIS A 57 -4.90 -2.36 -18.75
N LEU A 58 -5.30 -3.54 -19.20
CA LEU A 58 -6.70 -3.83 -19.54
C LEU A 58 -7.61 -3.81 -18.32
N LEU A 59 -7.14 -4.35 -17.17
CA LEU A 59 -7.91 -4.30 -15.93
C LEU A 59 -8.05 -2.88 -15.40
N THR A 60 -7.02 -2.04 -15.51
CA THR A 60 -7.11 -0.61 -15.17
C THR A 60 -8.10 0.12 -16.07
N ALA A 61 -8.14 -0.20 -17.37
CA ALA A 61 -9.10 0.40 -18.30
C ALA A 61 -10.55 -0.11 -18.09
N LEU A 62 -10.70 -1.35 -17.62
CA LEU A 62 -12.00 -1.95 -17.31
C LEU A 62 -12.61 -1.39 -16.02
N LEU A 63 -11.79 -1.12 -15.00
CA LEU A 63 -12.23 -0.87 -13.63
C LEU A 63 -13.12 0.37 -13.50
N ASP A 64 -14.36 0.14 -13.06
CA ASP A 64 -15.34 1.12 -12.62
C ASP A 64 -16.23 0.57 -11.49
N GLU A 65 -17.24 1.34 -11.05
CA GLU A 65 -18.09 0.98 -9.92
C GLU A 65 -18.93 -0.29 -10.13
N ASN A 66 -19.10 -0.74 -11.38
CA ASN A 66 -19.95 -1.88 -11.73
C ASN A 66 -19.14 -3.10 -12.18
N THR A 67 -17.82 -2.98 -12.26
CA THR A 67 -16.95 -4.04 -12.75
C THR A 67 -17.12 -5.31 -11.94
N THR A 68 -17.50 -6.38 -12.61
CA THR A 68 -17.76 -7.68 -12.01
C THR A 68 -16.55 -8.62 -12.13
N MET A 69 -16.52 -9.65 -11.28
CA MET A 69 -15.51 -10.71 -11.42
C MET A 69 -15.61 -11.42 -12.78
N ALA A 70 -16.82 -11.61 -13.33
CA ALA A 70 -17.00 -12.26 -14.62
C ALA A 70 -16.30 -11.49 -15.75
N GLU A 71 -16.42 -10.17 -15.78
CA GLU A 71 -15.76 -9.31 -16.76
C GLU A 71 -14.23 -9.33 -16.60
N ILE A 72 -13.73 -9.29 -15.36
CA ILE A 72 -12.30 -9.43 -15.06
C ILE A 72 -11.77 -10.75 -15.63
N MET A 73 -12.45 -11.86 -15.36
CA MET A 73 -12.04 -13.18 -15.84
C MET A 73 -12.12 -13.28 -17.36
N GLN A 74 -13.13 -12.68 -17.99
CA GLN A 74 -13.26 -12.65 -19.44
C GLN A 74 -12.13 -11.85 -20.11
N VAL A 75 -11.75 -10.70 -19.55
CA VAL A 75 -10.60 -9.93 -20.03
C VAL A 75 -9.32 -10.74 -19.89
N ILE A 76 -9.07 -11.38 -18.75
CA ILE A 76 -7.89 -12.24 -18.55
C ILE A 76 -7.87 -13.38 -19.57
N SER A 77 -9.00 -14.06 -19.80
CA SER A 77 -9.10 -15.15 -20.78
C SER A 77 -8.95 -14.70 -22.22
N SER A 78 -9.36 -13.48 -22.57
CA SER A 78 -9.17 -12.94 -23.92
C SER A 78 -7.70 -12.80 -24.29
N VAL A 79 -6.85 -12.56 -23.27
CA VAL A 79 -5.40 -12.38 -23.40
C VAL A 79 -4.66 -13.70 -23.21
N LYS A 80 -5.16 -14.55 -22.30
CA LYS A 80 -4.58 -15.84 -21.93
C LYS A 80 -5.68 -16.92 -21.88
N PRO A 81 -6.07 -17.50 -23.04
CA PRO A 81 -7.20 -18.45 -23.14
C PRO A 81 -7.03 -19.68 -22.23
N ASP A 82 -5.80 -20.17 -22.10
CA ASP A 82 -5.49 -21.35 -21.29
C ASP A 82 -5.49 -21.08 -19.77
N ALA A 83 -5.59 -19.81 -19.33
CA ALA A 83 -5.57 -19.46 -17.90
C ALA A 83 -6.76 -20.05 -17.13
N LEU A 84 -7.89 -20.27 -17.80
CA LEU A 84 -9.10 -20.86 -17.22
C LEU A 84 -9.41 -22.27 -17.71
N GLY A 85 -8.44 -22.93 -18.36
CA GLY A 85 -8.62 -24.30 -18.83
C GLY A 85 -9.18 -25.18 -17.72
N THR A 86 -10.32 -25.84 -17.96
CA THR A 86 -11.05 -26.65 -16.99
C THR A 86 -10.13 -27.66 -16.31
N GLY A 87 -9.88 -27.48 -15.01
CA GLY A 87 -9.03 -28.36 -14.21
C GLY A 87 -9.68 -29.70 -13.95
N SER A 88 -8.95 -30.77 -14.22
CA SER A 88 -9.21 -32.08 -13.61
C SER A 88 -9.28 -31.94 -12.08
N VAL A 89 -9.96 -32.87 -11.41
CA VAL A 89 -10.12 -32.90 -9.95
C VAL A 89 -8.77 -32.77 -9.22
N GLU A 90 -7.71 -33.38 -9.78
CA GLU A 90 -6.32 -33.28 -9.28
C GLU A 90 -5.78 -31.84 -9.25
N ARG A 91 -6.13 -31.01 -10.25
CA ARG A 91 -5.73 -29.59 -10.25
C ARG A 91 -6.43 -28.80 -9.13
N HIS A 92 -7.66 -29.17 -8.78
CA HIS A 92 -8.39 -28.51 -7.71
C HIS A 92 -7.77 -28.78 -6.34
N GLU A 93 -7.42 -30.04 -6.06
CA GLU A 93 -6.74 -30.42 -4.80
C GLU A 93 -5.37 -29.74 -4.65
N LEU A 94 -4.57 -29.70 -5.73
CA LEU A 94 -3.30 -28.97 -5.74
C LEU A 94 -3.49 -27.46 -5.52
N MET A 95 -4.54 -26.85 -6.08
CA MET A 95 -4.85 -25.45 -5.82
C MET A 95 -5.30 -25.19 -4.38
N GLN A 96 -6.10 -26.09 -3.78
CA GLN A 96 -6.53 -25.96 -2.39
C GLN A 96 -5.33 -26.01 -1.43
N THR A 97 -4.46 -27.01 -1.59
CA THR A 97 -3.24 -27.13 -0.76
C THR A 97 -2.31 -25.92 -0.91
N LEU A 98 -2.14 -25.40 -2.13
CA LEU A 98 -1.39 -24.17 -2.38
C LEU A 98 -2.02 -22.97 -1.66
N LEU A 99 -3.35 -22.83 -1.71
CA LEU A 99 -4.06 -21.74 -1.05
C LEU A 99 -3.88 -21.81 0.47
N GLU A 100 -4.01 -22.99 1.08
CA GLU A 100 -3.77 -23.19 2.51
C GLU A 100 -2.35 -22.77 2.92
N SER A 101 -1.35 -23.20 2.15
CA SER A 101 0.05 -22.82 2.37
C SER A 101 0.25 -21.30 2.30
N ILE A 102 -0.31 -20.64 1.29
CA ILE A 102 -0.24 -19.18 1.15
C ILE A 102 -0.93 -18.48 2.32
N LEU A 103 -2.11 -18.96 2.74
CA LEU A 103 -2.84 -18.38 3.87
C LEU A 103 -2.08 -18.49 5.19
N LEU A 104 -1.42 -19.64 5.44
CA LEU A 104 -0.54 -19.80 6.60
C LEU A 104 0.63 -18.81 6.55
N HIS A 105 1.25 -18.65 5.38
CA HIS A 105 2.34 -17.68 5.21
C HIS A 105 1.88 -16.24 5.46
N VAL A 106 0.72 -15.84 4.92
CA VAL A 106 0.16 -14.49 5.13
C VAL A 106 -0.21 -14.24 6.60
N LYS A 107 -0.74 -15.23 7.31
CA LYS A 107 -1.01 -15.13 8.76
C LYS A 107 0.27 -14.90 9.55
N ASN A 108 1.33 -15.64 9.23
CA ASN A 108 2.63 -15.48 9.89
C ASN A 108 3.25 -14.09 9.65
N LEU A 109 3.14 -13.56 8.43
CA LEU A 109 3.59 -12.18 8.11
C LEU A 109 2.86 -11.11 8.93
N LYS A 110 1.57 -11.28 9.24
CA LYS A 110 0.83 -10.36 10.11
C LYS A 110 1.32 -10.40 11.56
N ASN A 111 1.71 -11.58 12.05
CA ASN A 111 2.19 -11.75 13.42
C ASN A 111 3.60 -11.16 13.62
N GLU A 112 4.49 -11.27 12.63
CA GLU A 112 5.82 -10.65 12.69
C GLU A 112 5.80 -9.11 12.71
N GLY A 113 4.76 -8.49 12.14
CA GLY A 113 4.57 -7.04 12.17
C GLY A 113 4.18 -6.49 13.55
N LEU A 114 3.53 -7.29 14.40
CA LEU A 114 3.13 -6.88 15.76
C LEU A 114 4.30 -6.89 16.76
N VAL A 115 5.37 -7.65 16.48
CA VAL A 115 6.53 -7.79 17.38
C VAL A 115 7.53 -6.63 17.21
N LYS A 116 7.49 -5.89 16.10
CA LYS A 116 8.51 -4.88 15.74
C LYS A 116 8.17 -3.42 16.10
N ASP A 117 6.95 -3.14 16.59
CA ASP A 117 6.50 -1.78 16.94
C ASP A 117 6.60 -1.45 18.45
N ALA A 118 7.22 -2.32 19.26
CA ALA A 118 7.61 -1.93 20.62
C ALA A 118 8.81 -0.98 20.53
N ALA A 119 8.54 0.33 20.47
CA ALA A 119 9.56 1.35 20.61
C ALA A 119 10.34 1.13 21.93
N PRO A 120 11.68 1.14 21.92
CA PRO A 120 12.44 1.15 23.17
C PRO A 120 12.07 2.40 23.99
N PRO A 121 12.16 2.35 25.33
CA PRO A 121 11.88 3.50 26.18
C PRO A 121 12.71 4.71 25.71
N TYR A 122 12.04 5.85 25.51
CA TYR A 122 12.69 7.10 25.15
C TYR A 122 13.59 7.53 26.32
N GLU A 123 14.92 7.44 26.15
CA GLU A 123 15.85 8.16 27.00
C GLU A 123 16.02 9.57 26.41
N PRO A 124 15.68 10.64 27.17
CA PRO A 124 15.83 12.00 26.68
C PRO A 124 17.33 12.32 26.50
N GLU A 125 17.74 12.46 25.25
CA GLU A 125 19.07 12.94 24.87
C GLU A 125 19.15 14.44 25.21
N TYR A 126 20.02 14.79 26.16
CA TYR A 126 20.17 16.16 26.66
C TYR A 126 20.93 17.00 25.62
N ASP A 127 20.20 17.60 24.69
CA ASP A 127 20.76 18.51 23.68
C ASP A 127 20.90 19.93 24.25
N ALA A 128 22.13 20.28 24.63
CA ALA A 128 22.48 21.58 25.17
C ALA A 128 22.21 22.75 24.19
N GLU A 129 22.24 22.50 22.87
CA GLU A 129 21.99 23.52 21.85
C GLU A 129 20.50 23.88 21.75
N SER A 130 19.63 22.91 22.00
CA SER A 130 18.17 23.11 22.02
C SER A 130 17.71 23.95 23.22
N GLU A 131 18.33 23.76 24.39
CA GLU A 131 18.12 24.61 25.57
C GLU A 131 18.66 26.03 25.38
N GLU A 132 19.81 26.19 24.72
CA GLU A 132 20.36 27.50 24.37
C GLU A 132 19.48 28.24 23.37
N THR A 133 18.96 27.54 22.36
CA THR A 133 18.01 28.08 21.38
C THR A 133 16.71 28.52 22.06
N ARG A 134 16.22 27.74 23.04
CA ARG A 134 15.04 28.08 23.85
C ARG A 134 15.27 29.30 24.73
N ARG A 135 16.44 29.43 25.36
CA ARG A 135 16.82 30.61 26.16
C ARG A 135 16.95 31.87 25.30
N ASN A 136 17.54 31.76 24.12
CA ASN A 136 17.72 32.89 23.19
C ASN A 136 16.37 33.40 22.66
N ALA A 137 15.42 32.51 22.37
CA ALA A 137 14.08 32.89 21.94
C ALA A 137 13.30 33.65 23.04
N LEU A 138 13.44 33.27 24.31
CA LEU A 138 12.80 33.96 25.43
C LEU A 138 13.35 35.38 25.66
N ASN A 139 14.61 35.61 25.32
CA ASN A 139 15.25 36.92 25.39
C ASN A 139 14.91 37.85 24.22
N MET A 140 14.34 37.35 23.12
CA MET A 140 13.93 38.20 21.99
C MET A 140 12.63 38.99 22.23
N PHE A 141 11.80 38.59 23.20
CA PHE A 141 10.48 39.21 23.43
C PHE A 141 10.42 40.22 24.59
N HIS A 142 11.54 40.46 25.28
CA HIS A 142 11.64 41.47 26.34
C HIS A 142 12.50 42.64 25.90
N GLN A 143 11.98 43.48 25.00
CA GLN A 143 12.52 44.84 24.85
C GLN A 143 11.89 45.76 25.90
N PRO A 144 12.67 46.53 26.68
CA PRO A 144 12.12 47.53 27.57
C PRO A 144 11.53 48.68 26.74
N ASN A 145 10.21 48.85 26.81
CA ASN A 145 9.55 50.04 26.30
C ASN A 145 9.99 51.25 27.14
N PHE A 146 10.91 52.06 26.61
CA PHE A 146 11.18 53.40 27.13
C PHE A 146 10.05 54.36 26.73
N LYS A 147 9.26 54.83 27.72
CA LYS A 147 8.59 56.16 27.81
C LYS A 147 8.37 56.41 29.31
N SER A 148 8.61 57.58 29.91
CA SER A 148 8.80 58.96 29.48
C SER A 148 9.74 59.67 30.45
#